data_AF-A0A2H9RLH4-F1
#
_entry.id   AF-A0A2H9RLH4-F1
#
_cell.length_a   1.000
_cell.length_b   1.000
_cell.length_c   1.000
_cell.angle_alpha   90.00
_cell.angle_beta   90.00
_cell.angle_gamma   90.00
#
_symmetry.space_group_name_H-M   'P 1'
#
loop_
_entity.id
_entity.type
_entity.pdbx_description
1 polymer ?
#
loop_
_entity_poly.entity_id
_entity_poly.type
_entity_poly.pdbx_seq_one_letter_code
_entity_poly.pdbx_strand_id
1 'polypeptide(L)'
;MALKTFNLDAEVYEEFSKHCKKHGISMSRKVENFIRDEVGKLKSGSGNIDFRLEVEKSPAVRRGLHRPEEMQPPKADHPMGKFC
;
A
#
# COMPACT_ATOMS: atom_id res chain seq x y z
N MET A 1 -8.40 -18.91 0.43
CA MET A 1 -7.41 -17.92 -0.05
C MET A 1 -6.15 -18.04 0.78
N ALA A 2 -4.97 -17.97 0.17
CA ALA A 2 -3.71 -17.92 0.89
C ALA A 2 -3.30 -16.46 1.10
N LEU A 3 -2.81 -16.11 2.30
CA LEU A 3 -2.23 -14.79 2.53
C LEU A 3 -0.94 -14.66 1.72
N LYS A 4 -0.82 -13.59 0.95
CA LYS A 4 0.39 -13.26 0.18
C LYS A 4 0.87 -11.88 0.62
N THR A 5 2.12 -11.82 1.02
CA THR A 5 2.79 -10.59 1.45
C THR A 5 3.92 -10.29 0.49
N PHE A 6 4.08 -9.02 0.17
CA PHE A 6 5.13 -8.52 -0.72
C PHE A 6 5.71 -7.25 -0.09
N ASN A 7 7.02 -7.08 -0.25
CA ASN A 7 7.68 -5.85 0.15
C ASN A 7 7.55 -4.86 -0.99
N LEU A 8 6.89 -3.74 -0.74
CA LEU A 8 6.74 -2.63 -1.66
C LEU A 8 7.40 -1.40 -1.05
N ASP A 9 7.90 -0.54 -1.92
CA ASP A 9 8.30 0.78 -1.49
C ASP A 9 7.09 1.53 -0.89
N ALA A 10 7.34 2.27 0.20
CA ALA A 10 6.29 2.95 0.94
C ALA A 10 5.59 4.03 0.10
N GLU A 11 6.35 4.78 -0.69
CA GLU A 11 5.83 5.86 -1.52
C GLU A 11 4.93 5.30 -2.63
N VAL A 12 5.40 4.22 -3.29
CA VAL A 12 4.64 3.52 -4.34
C VAL A 12 3.34 2.94 -3.80
N TYR A 13 3.38 2.30 -2.62
CA TYR A 13 2.18 1.75 -2.00
C TYR A 13 1.17 2.84 -1.67
N GLU A 14 1.61 3.96 -1.10
CA GLU A 14 0.72 5.06 -0.74
C GLU A 14 0.04 5.68 -1.96
N GLU A 15 0.79 5.94 -3.03
CA GLU A 15 0.25 6.54 -4.24
C GLU A 15 -0.78 5.62 -4.90
N PHE A 16 -0.43 4.33 -5.03
CA PHE A 16 -1.35 3.33 -5.57
C PHE A 16 -2.59 3.16 -4.69
N SER A 17 -2.44 3.26 -3.36
CA SER A 17 -3.56 3.23 -2.41
C SER A 17 -4.50 4.41 -2.55
N LYS A 18 -3.95 5.63 -2.70
CA LYS A 18 -4.74 6.83 -2.97
C LYS A 18 -5.50 6.69 -4.30
N HIS A 19 -4.84 6.17 -5.34
CA HIS A 19 -5.47 5.89 -6.63
C HIS A 19 -6.65 4.91 -6.50
N CYS A 20 -6.45 3.74 -5.89
CA CYS A 20 -7.52 2.76 -5.70
C CYS A 20 -8.71 3.33 -4.92
N LYS A 21 -8.46 4.08 -3.85
CA LYS A 21 -9.51 4.73 -3.05
C LYS A 21 -10.29 5.77 -3.87
N LYS A 22 -9.60 6.62 -4.63
CA LYS A 22 -10.22 7.65 -5.46
C LYS A 22 -11.17 7.07 -6.52
N HIS A 23 -10.84 5.91 -7.07
CA HIS A 23 -11.63 5.25 -8.10
C HIS A 23 -12.63 4.20 -7.56
N GLY A 24 -12.72 4.00 -6.24
CA GLY A 24 -13.58 2.98 -5.64
C GLY A 24 -13.19 1.54 -6.01
N ILE A 25 -11.90 1.31 -6.30
CA ILE A 25 -11.38 0.01 -6.75
C ILE A 25 -10.76 -0.71 -5.54
N SER A 26 -11.08 -2.00 -5.39
CA SER A 26 -10.41 -2.86 -4.42
C SER A 26 -8.94 -3.05 -4.79
N MET A 27 -8.05 -2.76 -3.84
CA MET A 27 -6.60 -2.93 -3.97
C MET A 27 -6.23 -4.35 -4.41
N SER A 28 -6.74 -5.36 -3.69
CA SER A 28 -6.43 -6.76 -3.96
C SER A 28 -6.87 -7.18 -5.35
N ARG A 29 -8.02 -6.69 -5.81
CA ARG A 29 -8.53 -6.97 -7.16
C ARG A 29 -7.65 -6.34 -8.24
N LYS A 30 -7.14 -5.12 -8.01
CA LYS A 30 -6.25 -4.45 -8.96
C LYS A 30 -4.90 -5.17 -9.06
N VAL A 31 -4.33 -5.57 -7.92
CA VAL A 31 -3.08 -6.35 -7.86
C VAL A 31 -3.25 -7.72 -8.51
N GLU A 32 -4.36 -8.42 -8.25
CA GLU A 32 -4.63 -9.72 -8.85
C GLU A 32 -4.75 -9.63 -10.37
N ASN A 33 -5.50 -8.64 -10.89
CA ASN A 33 -5.62 -8.42 -12.32
C ASN A 33 -4.26 -8.12 -12.96
N PHE A 34 -3.46 -7.25 -12.35
CA PHE A 34 -2.11 -6.95 -12.82
C PHE A 34 -1.25 -8.22 -12.92
N ILE A 35 -1.19 -9.03 -11.86
CA ILE A 35 -0.42 -10.29 -11.87
C ILE A 35 -0.95 -11.25 -12.94
N ARG A 36 -2.26 -11.35 -13.12
CA ARG A 36 -2.87 -12.22 -14.14
C ARG A 36 -2.50 -11.79 -15.56
N ASP A 37 -2.55 -10.48 -15.82
CA ASP A 37 -2.18 -9.91 -17.11
C ASP A 37 -0.70 -10.16 -17.41
N GLU A 38 0.18 -9.94 -16.42
CA GLU A 38 1.62 -10.22 -16.54
C GLU A 38 1.91 -11.72 -16.77
N VAL A 39 1.23 -12.61 -16.06
CA VAL A 39 1.34 -14.06 -16.28
C VAL A 39 0.86 -14.45 -17.69
N GLY A 40 -0.19 -13.80 -18.20
CA GLY A 40 -0.66 -13.97 -19.57
C GLY A 40 0.42 -13.63 -20.59
N LYS A 41 1.08 -12.47 -20.41
CA LYS A 41 2.20 -12.03 -21.26
C LYS A 41 3.36 -13.02 -21.23
N LEU A 42 3.77 -13.46 -20.04
CA LEU A 42 4.85 -14.45 -19.86
C LEU A 42 4.55 -15.76 -20.61
N LYS A 43 3.30 -16.23 -20.57
CA LYS A 43 2.88 -17.48 -21.25
C LYS A 43 2.84 -17.34 -22.77
N SER A 44 2.58 -16.14 -23.29
CA SER A 44 2.48 -15.88 -24.74
C SER A 44 3.83 -15.76 -25.46
N GLY A 45 4.96 -16.02 -24.79
CA GLY A 45 6.29 -16.15 -25.43
C GLY A 45 6.89 -14.87 -26.03
N SER A 46 6.20 -13.73 -25.92
CA SER A 46 6.68 -12.43 -26.43
C SER A 46 7.40 -11.66 -25.33
N GLY A 47 8.52 -12.21 -24.85
CA GLY A 47 9.36 -11.59 -23.84
C GLY A 47 10.14 -10.39 -24.38
N ASN A 48 9.48 -9.23 -24.49
CA ASN A 48 10.13 -7.93 -24.51
C ASN A 48 9.35 -7.01 -23.56
N ILE A 49 9.60 -7.17 -22.26
CA ILE A 49 9.13 -6.23 -21.25
C ILE A 49 10.18 -5.13 -21.19
N ASP A 50 10.00 -4.09 -22.00
CA ASP A 50 10.73 -2.83 -21.87
C ASP A 50 10.18 -2.07 -20.67
N PHE A 51 10.69 -2.41 -19.47
CA PHE A 51 10.37 -1.70 -18.24
C PHE A 51 11.20 -0.40 -18.20
N ARG A 52 10.87 0.55 -19.08
CA ARG A 52 11.47 1.89 -19.06
C ARG A 52 10.86 2.69 -17.91
N LEU A 53 11.39 2.44 -16.72
CA LEU A 53 11.18 3.28 -15.54
C LEU A 53 12.03 4.54 -15.73
N GLU A 54 11.45 5.60 -16.28
CA GLU A 54 12.06 6.93 -16.26
C GLU A 54 12.00 7.46 -14.82
N VAL A 55 12.96 7.03 -14.00
CA VAL A 55 13.26 7.67 -12.72
C VAL A 55 13.96 8.99 -13.06
N GLU A 56 13.17 10.05 -13.27
CA GLU A 56 13.69 11.40 -13.17
C GLU A 56 14.28 11.58 -11.77
N LYS A 57 15.60 11.71 -11.73
CA LYS A 57 16.37 12.03 -10.52
C LYS A 57 15.89 13.37 -9.97
N SER A 58 15.07 13.36 -8.93
CA SER A 58 14.90 14.54 -8.07
C SER A 58 15.84 14.46 -6.85
N PRO A 59 16.48 15.58 -6.48
CA PRO A 59 17.63 15.58 -5.59
C PRO A 59 17.21 15.41 -4.11
N ALA A 60 18.11 14.74 -3.38
CA ALA A 60 18.11 14.49 -1.95
C ALA A 60 17.39 15.53 -1.08
N VAL A 61 16.34 15.09 -0.37
CA VAL A 61 15.83 15.78 0.82
C VAL A 61 16.12 14.92 2.04
N ARG A 62 17.21 15.25 2.74
CA ARG A 62 17.48 14.79 4.09
C ARG A 62 16.55 15.50 5.07
N ARG A 63 15.51 14.85 5.59
CA ARG A 63 14.85 15.15 6.89
C ARG A 63 14.18 13.85 7.34
N GLY A 64 14.66 13.14 8.35
CA GLY A 64 14.68 13.59 9.74
C GLY A 64 13.73 12.65 10.49
N LEU A 65 14.30 11.72 11.26
CA LEU A 65 13.62 10.75 12.10
C LEU A 65 12.59 11.45 13.01
N HIS A 66 11.31 11.11 12.92
CA HIS A 66 10.36 11.36 14.00
C HIS A 66 9.50 10.12 14.22
N ARG A 67 9.78 9.47 15.36
CA ARG A 67 9.02 8.40 16.00
C ARG A 67 7.65 8.97 16.41
N PRO A 68 6.51 8.38 16.02
CA PRO A 68 5.22 8.77 16.59
C PRO A 68 5.17 8.33 18.05
N GLU A 69 4.90 9.27 18.97
CA GLU A 69 4.50 8.97 20.35
C GLU A 69 3.18 8.20 20.34
N GLU A 70 3.09 7.17 21.18
CA GLU A 70 1.88 6.40 21.43
C GLU A 70 0.79 7.30 22.04
N MET A 71 -0.27 7.54 21.27
CA MET A 71 -1.46 8.23 21.74
C MET A 71 -2.27 7.28 22.63
N GLN A 72 -2.21 7.46 23.95
CA GLN A 72 -3.07 6.74 24.89
C GLN A 72 -4.54 7.11 24.65
N PRO A 73 -5.47 6.13 24.65
CA PRO A 73 -6.89 6.42 24.47
C PRO A 73 -7.46 7.17 25.69
N PRO A 74 -8.43 8.07 25.48
CA PRO A 74 -9.07 8.82 26.55
C PRO A 74 -9.84 7.87 27.48
N LYS A 75 -9.71 8.07 28.79
CA LYS A 75 -10.42 7.31 29.83
C LYS A 75 -11.92 7.56 29.67
N ALA A 76 -12.67 6.50 29.35
CA ALA A 76 -14.12 6.54 29.36
C ALA A 76 -14.61 6.47 30.81
N ASP A 77 -15.11 7.59 31.33
CA ASP A 77 -15.94 7.61 32.53
C ASP A 77 -17.26 6.89 32.22
N HIS A 78 -17.39 5.64 32.67
CA HIS A 78 -18.65 4.90 32.60
C HIS A 78 -19.43 5.07 33.92
N PRO A 79 -20.65 5.65 33.90
CA PRO A 79 -21.41 6.00 35.11
C PRO A 79 -22.11 4.80 35.80
N MET A 80 -21.66 3.56 35.57
CA MET A 80 -22.30 2.35 36.12
C MET A 80 -21.58 1.74 37.32
N GLY A 81 -20.64 2.46 37.95
CA GLY A 81 -19.95 2.01 39.17
C GLY A 81 -20.74 2.19 40.49
N LYS A 82 -22.06 2.42 40.46
CA LYS A 82 -22.86 2.66 41.68
C LYS A 82 -23.85 1.55 42.03
N PHE A 83 -23.83 0.43 41.32
CA PHE A 83 -24.65 -0.74 41.63
C PHE A 83 -23.85 -2.03 41.44
N CYS A 84 -22.78 -2.21 42.21
CA CYS A 84 -22.22 -3.50 42.60
C CYS A 84 -21.78 -3.40 44.05
#